data_AF-A0A7X7ALY0-F1
#
_entry.id   AF-A0A7X7ALY0-F1
#
_cell.length_a   1.000
_cell.length_b   1.000
_cell.length_c   1.000
_cell.angle_alpha   90.00
_cell.angle_beta   90.00
_cell.angle_gamma   90.00
#
_symmetry.space_group_name_H-M   'P 1'
#
loop_
_entity.id
_entity.type
_entity.pdbx_description
1 polymer ?
#
loop_
_entity_poly.entity_id
_entity_poly.type
_entity_poly.pdbx_seq_one_letter_code
_entity_poly.pdbx_strand_id
1 'polypeptide(L)'
;MDLTWNEQELAFRQEVKEFVEAELPADIREKAFKHQRLTNTDYIRWHRILAKKGWGAPTWPVEFGGTGWGPLQRLIFEIESFKAGAPRLLPFGLSMIGPVLMKYGSKEQQERFLPRMLTVEDWWCQGYSEPGSGSDLASLKT
;
A
#
# COMPACT_ATOMS: atom_id res chain seq x y z
N MET A 1 -28.00 2.95 12.80
CA MET A 1 -26.62 2.72 12.35
C MET A 1 -25.75 3.72 13.08
N ASP A 2 -24.92 3.25 14.00
CA ASP A 2 -23.95 4.11 14.67
C ASP A 2 -22.72 4.23 13.75
N LEU A 3 -22.32 5.47 13.48
CA LEU A 3 -21.22 5.83 12.60
C LEU A 3 -20.03 6.42 13.37
N THR A 4 -20.03 6.28 14.69
CA THR A 4 -18.97 6.77 15.56
C THR A 4 -17.91 5.69 15.81
N TRP A 5 -16.69 6.13 16.09
CA TRP A 5 -15.59 5.23 16.42
C TRP A 5 -15.74 4.69 17.85
N ASN A 6 -15.52 3.40 18.03
CA ASN A 6 -15.40 2.81 19.37
C ASN A 6 -14.01 3.07 19.98
N GLU A 7 -13.84 2.69 21.24
CA GLU A 7 -12.58 2.92 21.98
C GLU A 7 -11.36 2.24 21.35
N GLN A 8 -11.52 1.03 20.80
CA GLN A 8 -10.43 0.29 20.15
C GLN A 8 -10.00 0.97 18.85
N GLU A 9 -10.97 1.46 18.08
CA GLU A 9 -10.75 2.23 16.86
C GLU A 9 -10.09 3.59 17.15
N LEU A 10 -10.50 4.27 18.22
CA LEU A 10 -9.87 5.52 18.66
C LEU A 10 -8.42 5.30 19.11
N ALA A 11 -8.15 4.24 19.85
CA ALA A 11 -6.80 3.87 20.26
C ALA A 11 -5.90 3.57 19.05
N PHE A 12 -6.39 2.75 18.11
CA PHE A 12 -5.65 2.45 16.89
C PHE A 12 -5.44 3.69 16.00
N ARG A 13 -6.45 4.55 15.90
CA ARG A 13 -6.34 5.84 15.21
C ARG A 13 -5.24 6.71 15.81
N GLN A 14 -5.14 6.74 17.13
CA GLN A 14 -4.08 7.47 17.82
C GLN A 14 -2.70 6.86 17.55
N GLU A 15 -2.56 5.54 17.55
CA GLU A 15 -1.32 4.85 17.16
C GLU A 15 -0.88 5.23 15.75
N VAL A 16 -1.81 5.21 14.78
CA VAL A 16 -1.50 5.60 13.40
C VAL A 16 -1.02 7.05 13.34
N LYS A 17 -1.70 7.97 14.03
CA LYS A 17 -1.33 9.39 14.06
C LYS A 17 0.08 9.60 14.60
N GLU A 18 0.39 9.00 15.73
CA GLU A 18 1.71 9.10 16.36
C GLU A 18 2.80 8.54 15.45
N PHE A 19 2.52 7.39 14.81
CA PHE A 19 3.44 6.78 13.87
C PHE A 19 3.69 7.67 12.65
N VAL A 20 2.64 8.17 11.97
CA VAL A 20 2.83 9.02 10.78
C VAL A 20 3.40 10.39 11.15
N GLU A 21 3.14 10.90 12.35
CA GLU A 21 3.73 12.14 12.82
C GLU A 21 5.25 12.01 12.98
N ALA A 22 5.70 10.91 13.60
CA ALA A 22 7.11 10.64 13.88
C ALA A 22 7.90 10.17 12.65
N GLU A 23 7.33 9.29 11.82
CA GLU A 23 8.08 8.55 10.81
C GLU A 23 7.89 9.08 9.38
N LEU A 24 6.82 9.83 9.08
CA LEU A 24 6.63 10.40 7.74
C LEU A 24 7.68 11.50 7.50
N PRO A 25 8.55 11.38 6.48
CA PRO A 25 9.57 12.39 6.23
C PRO A 25 8.98 13.78 5.98
N ALA A 26 9.53 14.79 6.65
CA ALA A 26 9.04 16.16 6.58
C ALA A 26 9.05 16.72 5.14
N ASP A 27 10.05 16.34 4.33
CA ASP A 27 10.16 16.73 2.93
C ASP A 27 9.04 16.16 2.05
N ILE A 28 8.59 14.94 2.34
CA ILE A 28 7.45 14.31 1.65
C ILE A 28 6.14 14.99 2.06
N ARG A 29 5.96 15.19 3.38
CA ARG A 29 4.79 15.89 3.95
C ARG A 29 4.64 17.29 3.36
N GLU A 30 5.72 18.06 3.30
CA GLU A 30 5.74 19.42 2.76
C GLU A 30 5.35 19.45 1.28
N LYS A 31 5.90 18.55 0.45
CA LYS A 31 5.52 18.41 -0.96
C LYS A 31 4.02 18.15 -1.09
N ALA A 32 3.48 17.21 -0.31
CA ALA A 32 2.07 16.85 -0.36
C ALA A 32 1.15 18.04 -0.03
N PHE A 33 1.45 18.78 1.05
CA PHE A 33 0.66 19.96 1.44
C PHE A 33 0.81 21.14 0.49
N LYS A 34 1.94 21.26 -0.22
CA LYS A 34 2.13 22.25 -1.29
C LYS A 34 1.58 21.79 -2.65
N HIS A 35 0.88 20.65 -2.70
CA HIS A 35 0.37 20.05 -3.94
C HIS A 35 1.45 19.82 -5.01
N GLN A 36 2.68 19.56 -4.57
CA GLN A 36 3.80 19.26 -5.46
C GLN A 36 3.78 17.79 -5.87
N ARG A 37 4.37 17.51 -7.03
CA ARG A 37 4.49 16.14 -7.53
C ARG A 37 5.44 15.34 -6.63
N LEU A 38 4.94 14.22 -6.11
CA LEU A 38 5.76 13.21 -5.47
C LEU A 38 6.55 12.42 -6.51
N THR A 39 7.80 12.13 -6.19
CA THR A 39 8.74 11.37 -7.01
C THR A 39 8.72 9.89 -6.65
N ASN A 40 9.24 9.02 -7.50
CA ASN A 40 9.36 7.59 -7.20
C ASN A 40 10.13 7.33 -5.90
N THR A 41 11.16 8.13 -5.63
CA THR A 41 11.95 8.04 -4.39
C THR A 41 11.11 8.34 -3.15
N ASP A 42 10.16 9.27 -3.23
CA ASP A 42 9.26 9.59 -2.13
C ASP A 42 8.37 8.38 -1.78
N TYR A 43 7.80 7.71 -2.80
CA TYR A 43 7.03 6.48 -2.61
C TYR A 43 7.88 5.33 -2.04
N ILE A 44 9.08 5.08 -2.60
CA ILE A 44 9.97 4.02 -2.13
C ILE A 44 10.35 4.23 -0.67
N ARG A 45 10.71 5.46 -0.27
CA ARG A 45 11.06 5.78 1.11
C ARG A 45 9.89 5.49 2.06
N TRP A 46 8.69 5.93 1.69
CA TRP A 46 7.51 5.71 2.53
C TRP A 46 7.15 4.22 2.68
N HIS A 47 7.18 3.46 1.59
CA HIS A 47 6.94 2.02 1.66
C HIS A 47 7.96 1.30 2.53
N ARG A 48 9.24 1.65 2.45
CA ARG A 48 10.29 1.04 3.30
C ARG A 48 10.09 1.34 4.78
N ILE A 49 9.64 2.55 5.12
CA ILE A 49 9.30 2.93 6.50
C ILE A 49 8.12 2.07 6.99
N LEU A 50 7.05 1.96 6.19
CA LEU A 50 5.90 1.12 6.52
C LEU A 50 6.28 -0.37 6.63
N ALA A 51 7.07 -0.89 5.69
CA ALA A 51 7.53 -2.28 5.71
C ALA A 51 8.35 -2.60 6.96
N LYS A 52 9.23 -1.68 7.40
CA LYS A 52 10.01 -1.83 8.64
C LYS A 52 9.11 -1.92 9.88
N LYS A 53 7.98 -1.21 9.91
CA LYS A 53 6.97 -1.29 10.98
C LYS A 53 6.05 -2.52 10.86
N GLY A 54 6.05 -3.20 9.71
CA GLY A 54 5.13 -4.29 9.39
C GLY A 54 3.79 -3.82 8.81
N TRP A 55 3.70 -2.56 8.37
CA TRP A 55 2.48 -1.92 7.84
C TRP A 55 2.50 -1.76 6.31
N GLY A 56 3.49 -2.36 5.64
CA GLY A 56 3.72 -2.20 4.19
C GLY A 56 2.63 -2.80 3.30
N ALA A 57 1.86 -3.77 3.81
CA ALA A 57 0.74 -4.38 3.09
C ALA A 57 -0.49 -4.58 4.00
N PRO A 58 -1.28 -3.52 4.25
CA PRO A 58 -2.43 -3.59 5.16
C PRO A 58 -3.50 -4.63 4.77
N THR A 59 -3.61 -4.95 3.49
CA THR A 59 -4.62 -5.87 2.96
C THR A 59 -4.16 -7.33 2.89
N TRP A 60 -2.87 -7.59 3.05
CA TRP A 60 -2.31 -8.93 2.92
C TRP A 60 -2.56 -9.77 4.18
N PRO A 61 -2.64 -11.10 4.03
CA PRO A 61 -2.56 -12.02 5.16
C PRO A 61 -1.21 -11.90 5.89
N VAL A 62 -1.19 -12.25 7.18
CA VAL A 62 0.01 -12.10 8.04
C VAL A 62 1.14 -13.03 7.57
N GLU A 63 0.82 -14.22 7.07
CA GLU A 63 1.81 -15.18 6.55
C GLU A 63 2.61 -14.66 5.34
N PHE A 64 2.12 -13.62 4.66
CA PHE A 64 2.80 -12.96 3.55
C PHE A 64 3.38 -11.58 3.94
N GLY A 65 3.43 -11.24 5.22
CA GLY A 65 3.94 -9.96 5.71
C GLY A 65 2.90 -8.85 5.77
N GLY A 66 1.62 -9.20 5.73
CA GLY A 66 0.53 -8.26 5.98
C GLY A 66 0.27 -7.97 7.46
N THR A 67 -0.63 -7.02 7.71
CA THR A 67 -0.89 -6.51 9.07
C THR A 67 -1.88 -7.34 9.88
N GLY A 68 -2.72 -8.15 9.23
CA GLY A 68 -3.86 -8.82 9.88
C GLY A 68 -5.00 -7.88 10.28
N TRP A 69 -4.96 -6.61 9.89
CA TRP A 69 -5.98 -5.63 10.24
C TRP A 69 -7.36 -5.94 9.65
N GLY A 70 -8.41 -5.59 10.40
CA GLY A 70 -9.79 -5.58 9.92
C GLY A 70 -10.08 -4.39 8.98
N PRO A 71 -11.26 -4.35 8.33
CA PRO A 71 -11.63 -3.29 7.39
C PRO A 71 -11.57 -1.87 7.99
N LEU A 72 -12.03 -1.69 9.22
CA LEU A 72 -12.04 -0.38 9.89
C LEU A 72 -10.64 0.11 10.25
N GLN A 73 -9.75 -0.78 10.69
CA GLN A 73 -8.35 -0.43 10.93
C GLN A 73 -7.66 -0.01 9.62
N ARG A 74 -7.89 -0.74 8.51
CA ARG A 74 -7.34 -0.34 7.20
C ARG A 74 -7.85 1.04 6.77
N LEU A 75 -9.14 1.31 6.97
CA LEU A 75 -9.75 2.61 6.69
C LEU A 75 -9.15 3.73 7.56
N ILE A 76 -9.02 3.51 8.86
CA ILE A 76 -8.39 4.46 9.79
C ILE A 76 -6.96 4.76 9.37
N PHE A 77 -6.18 3.72 9.04
CA PHE A 77 -4.82 3.86 8.56
C PHE A 77 -4.73 4.72 7.30
N GLU A 78 -5.60 4.47 6.31
CA GLU A 78 -5.64 5.24 5.07
C GLU A 78 -6.01 6.71 5.33
N ILE A 79 -7.05 6.95 6.14
CA ILE A 79 -7.52 8.31 6.46
C ILE A 79 -6.42 9.12 7.15
N GLU A 80 -5.82 8.59 8.22
CA GLU A 80 -4.85 9.35 9.01
C GLU A 80 -3.52 9.50 8.26
N SER A 81 -3.09 8.50 7.49
CA SER A 81 -1.94 8.63 6.58
C SER A 81 -2.17 9.72 5.54
N PHE A 82 -3.34 9.74 4.90
CA PHE A 82 -3.67 10.76 3.91
C PHE A 82 -3.73 12.17 4.51
N LYS A 83 -4.34 12.34 5.69
CA LYS A 83 -4.37 13.61 6.41
C LYS A 83 -2.97 14.13 6.77
N ALA A 84 -2.05 13.23 7.09
CA ALA A 84 -0.66 13.57 7.40
C ALA A 84 0.18 13.92 6.15
N GLY A 85 -0.38 13.79 4.94
CA GLY A 85 0.35 14.04 3.69
C GLY A 85 1.20 12.85 3.23
N ALA A 86 0.91 11.64 3.71
CA ALA A 86 1.65 10.45 3.29
C ALA A 86 1.33 10.06 1.83
N PRO A 87 2.31 9.56 1.07
CA PRO A 87 2.06 8.97 -0.25
C PRO A 87 1.10 7.78 -0.14
N ARG A 88 0.25 7.60 -1.15
CA ARG A 88 -0.56 6.39 -1.29
C ARG A 88 0.30 5.15 -1.52
N LEU A 89 -0.17 4.01 -1.05
CA LEU A 89 0.45 2.72 -1.35
C LEU A 89 0.33 2.39 -2.84
N LEU A 90 1.42 1.93 -3.46
CA LEU A 90 1.47 1.58 -4.88
C LEU A 90 0.61 0.33 -5.15
N PRO A 91 -0.45 0.43 -5.97
CA PRO A 91 -1.48 -0.62 -6.05
C PRO A 91 -1.06 -1.82 -6.90
N PHE A 92 -0.20 -1.64 -7.92
CA PHE A 92 0.12 -2.71 -8.86
C PHE A 92 0.80 -3.90 -8.18
N GLY A 93 1.77 -3.66 -7.29
CA GLY A 93 2.40 -4.72 -6.51
C GLY A 93 1.44 -5.27 -5.45
N LEU A 94 0.94 -4.40 -4.57
CA LEU A 94 0.22 -4.80 -3.36
C LEU A 94 -1.21 -5.30 -3.62
N SER A 95 -2.01 -4.57 -4.39
CA SER A 95 -3.44 -4.88 -4.54
C SER A 95 -3.75 -5.75 -5.76
N MET A 96 -2.84 -5.81 -6.74
CA MET A 96 -3.10 -6.49 -8.02
C MET A 96 -2.28 -7.77 -8.17
N ILE A 97 -0.95 -7.68 -8.23
CA ILE A 97 -0.10 -8.84 -8.51
C ILE A 97 0.12 -9.71 -7.28
N GLY A 98 0.32 -9.10 -6.10
CA GLY A 98 0.54 -9.81 -4.83
C GLY A 98 -0.48 -10.91 -4.55
N PRO A 99 -1.79 -10.62 -4.54
CA PRO A 99 -2.83 -11.63 -4.30
C PRO A 99 -2.85 -12.77 -5.33
N VAL A 100 -2.49 -12.49 -6.59
CA VAL A 100 -2.36 -13.51 -7.64
C VAL A 100 -1.18 -14.44 -7.35
N LEU A 101 -0.03 -13.88 -6.97
CA LEU A 101 1.15 -14.69 -6.60
C LEU A 101 0.90 -15.52 -5.34
N MET A 102 0.21 -14.98 -4.33
CA MET A 102 -0.14 -15.72 -3.12
C MET A 102 -1.03 -16.93 -3.43
N LYS A 103 -1.99 -16.77 -4.35
CA LYS A 103 -2.97 -17.81 -4.65
C LYS A 103 -2.49 -18.82 -5.70
N TYR A 104 -1.74 -18.37 -6.70
CA TYR A 104 -1.41 -19.17 -7.89
C TYR A 104 0.09 -19.25 -8.18
N GLY A 105 0.90 -18.41 -7.54
CA GLY A 105 2.35 -18.44 -7.70
C GLY A 105 2.95 -19.70 -7.05
N SER A 106 4.01 -20.22 -7.68
CA SER A 106 4.87 -21.22 -7.06
C SER A 106 5.55 -20.68 -5.80
N LYS A 107 6.00 -21.57 -4.93
CA LYS A 107 6.73 -21.20 -3.71
C LYS A 107 7.95 -20.32 -4.01
N GLU A 108 8.72 -20.66 -5.06
CA GLU A 108 9.87 -19.87 -5.49
C GLU A 108 9.47 -18.44 -5.91
N GLN A 109 8.38 -18.28 -6.66
CA GLN A 109 7.86 -16.97 -7.03
C GLN A 109 7.40 -16.17 -5.80
N GLN A 110 6.72 -16.82 -4.85
CA GLN A 110 6.25 -16.17 -3.62
C GLN A 110 7.43 -15.67 -2.78
N GLU A 111 8.41 -16.54 -2.50
CA GLU A 111 9.61 -16.22 -1.72
C GLU A 111 10.45 -15.12 -2.38
N ARG A 112 10.53 -15.13 -3.71
CA ARG A 112 11.26 -14.11 -4.45
C ARG A 112 10.54 -12.77 -4.47
N PHE A 113 9.27 -12.71 -4.88
CA PHE A 113 8.63 -11.45 -5.26
C PHE A 113 7.84 -10.78 -4.14
N LEU A 114 7.16 -11.53 -3.26
CA LEU A 114 6.28 -10.92 -2.26
C LEU A 114 7.03 -10.02 -1.26
N PRO A 115 8.19 -10.42 -0.69
CA PRO A 115 8.93 -9.55 0.22
C PRO A 115 9.41 -8.26 -0.46
N ARG A 116 9.83 -8.36 -1.73
CA ARG A 116 10.34 -7.24 -2.54
C ARG A 116 9.28 -6.20 -2.89
N MET A 117 8.00 -6.60 -2.94
CA MET A 117 6.88 -5.68 -3.13
C MET A 117 6.66 -4.76 -1.93
N LEU A 118 6.93 -5.24 -0.70
CA LEU A 118 6.76 -4.45 0.52
C LEU A 118 7.75 -3.27 0.58
N THR A 119 8.98 -3.49 0.10
CA THR A 119 10.08 -2.50 0.13
C THR A 119 10.26 -1.74 -1.17
N VAL A 120 9.44 -2.03 -2.18
CA VAL A 120 9.51 -1.49 -3.54
C VAL A 120 10.91 -1.68 -4.15
N GLU A 121 11.48 -2.86 -3.97
CA GLU A 121 12.67 -3.26 -4.72
C GLU A 121 12.34 -3.48 -6.20
N ASP A 122 11.12 -3.93 -6.47
CA ASP A 122 10.56 -4.04 -7.82
C ASP A 122 9.40 -3.05 -7.99
N TRP A 123 9.49 -2.20 -9.01
CA TRP A 123 8.41 -1.27 -9.37
C TRP A 123 7.53 -1.90 -10.45
N TRP A 124 6.29 -2.22 -10.09
CA TRP A 124 5.39 -2.98 -10.96
C TRP A 124 4.50 -2.07 -11.81
N CYS A 125 4.16 -2.56 -13.01
CA CYS A 125 3.14 -2.01 -13.89
C CYS A 125 2.24 -3.13 -14.41
N GLN A 126 1.02 -2.79 -14.80
CA GLN A 126 0.10 -3.69 -15.50
C GLN A 126 0.18 -3.44 -17.01
N GLY A 127 0.51 -4.48 -17.78
CA GLY A 127 0.55 -4.43 -19.25
C GLY A 127 -0.62 -5.19 -19.88
N TYR A 128 -1.85 -4.76 -19.62
CA TYR A 128 -3.06 -5.41 -20.17
C TYR A 128 -3.58 -4.74 -21.43
N SER A 129 -3.63 -3.40 -21.45
CA SER A 129 -4.24 -2.66 -22.55
C SER A 129 -3.33 -2.56 -23.77
N GLU A 130 -3.93 -2.69 -24.95
CA GLU A 130 -3.29 -2.54 -26.26
C GLU A 130 -4.13 -1.61 -27.15
N PRO A 131 -3.56 -1.08 -28.26
CA PRO A 131 -4.37 -0.40 -29.27
C PRO A 131 -5.51 -1.30 -29.78
N GLY A 132 -6.74 -0.94 -29.46
CA GLY A 132 -7.94 -1.70 -29.81
C GLY A 132 -8.43 -2.69 -28.75
N SER A 133 -7.71 -2.87 -27.64
CA SER A 133 -8.05 -3.80 -26.56
C SER A 133 -7.96 -3.11 -25.20
N GLY A 134 -9.12 -2.71 -24.67
CA GLY A 134 -9.28 -2.05 -23.38
C GLY A 134 -10.23 -2.82 -22.48
N SER A 135 -11.51 -2.42 -22.46
CA SER A 135 -12.56 -3.14 -21.73
C SER A 135 -12.74 -4.58 -22.23
N ASP A 136 -12.61 -4.80 -23.55
CA ASP A 136 -12.53 -6.14 -24.13
C ASP A 136 -11.09 -6.66 -24.10
N LEU A 137 -10.64 -7.01 -22.90
CA LEU A 137 -9.29 -7.51 -22.68
C LEU A 137 -9.02 -8.81 -23.45
N ALA A 138 -10.04 -9.62 -23.73
CA ALA A 138 -9.89 -10.89 -24.44
C ALA A 138 -9.46 -10.71 -25.91
N SER A 139 -9.60 -9.50 -26.46
CA SER A 139 -9.19 -9.17 -27.83
C SER A 139 -7.68 -8.88 -28.00
N LEU A 140 -6.90 -8.91 -26.90
CA LEU A 140 -5.46 -8.61 -26.90
C LEU A 140 -4.68 -9.52 -27.85
N LYS A 141 -3.55 -9.04 -28.36
CA LYS A 141 -2.76 -9.71 -29.41
C LYS A 141 -1.28 -9.87 -29.12
N THR A 142 -0.77 -9.35 -27.99
CA THR A 142 0.66 -9.45 -27.63
C THR A 142 1.10 -10.91 -27.41
#